data_AF-A0A948NCJ1-F1
#
_entry.id   AF-A0A948NCJ1-F1
#
_cell.length_a   1.000
_cell.length_b   1.000
_cell.length_c   1.000
_cell.angle_alpha   90.00
_cell.angle_beta   90.00
_cell.angle_gamma   90.00
#
_symmetry.space_group_name_H-M   'P 1'
#
loop_
_entity.id
_entity.type
_entity.pdbx_description
1 polymer ?
#
loop_
_entity_poly.entity_id
_entity_poly.type
_entity_poly.pdbx_seq_one_letter_code
_entity_poly.pdbx_strand_id
1 'polypeptide(L)'
;MYRHKQRHKHVEHEQLDRWLVSYADYMTLMFALFVVLYAMAMIKEEQYSVLANSLTKIFDKPAEADSGVSGQSVLVEATVQSEFDLHGSSLEQAKGPELVADARQLSEIAAKKLGSPLQSIEQQLTQALANLLQQGVAKLQQDENWLTIELNSGLLFASGSATTTPSASVLLAEISRIIAPISNFIRVRGYTDNQPINNELFASNWELSVSRATSVLRLLEQLNVAPARLAIEGYGQYYPFAANDTVRGRAENRKVVIAISRYGYQQEASATAEPSAADIEQTEALQQQLEQVSQQDGTIRVIALPGGGIRITTREDNPDAETSQQQDR
;
A
#
# COMPACT_ATOMS: atom_id res chain seq x y z
N MET A 1 70.31 64.65 -47.68
CA MET A 1 69.61 65.41 -46.63
C MET A 1 68.67 64.47 -45.89
N TYR A 2 68.88 64.29 -44.60
CA TYR A 2 68.14 63.38 -43.73
C TYR A 2 66.65 63.73 -43.64
N ARG A 3 65.80 62.71 -43.61
CA ARG A 3 64.54 62.77 -42.85
C ARG A 3 64.12 61.36 -42.42
N HIS A 4 64.69 60.93 -41.29
CA HIS A 4 64.15 59.79 -40.54
C HIS A 4 62.81 60.22 -39.95
N LYS A 5 61.71 59.61 -40.40
CA LYS A 5 60.41 59.72 -39.74
C LYS A 5 60.28 58.55 -38.78
N GLN A 6 60.48 58.80 -37.48
CA GLN A 6 60.19 57.82 -36.43
C GLN A 6 58.69 57.50 -36.45
N ARG A 7 58.34 56.23 -36.69
CA ARG A 7 57.03 55.69 -36.35
C ARG A 7 57.14 55.09 -34.95
N HIS A 8 56.46 55.70 -33.98
CA HIS A 8 56.15 55.01 -32.73
C HIS A 8 55.30 53.78 -33.07
N LYS A 9 55.80 52.59 -32.72
CA LYS A 9 54.96 51.40 -32.60
C LYS A 9 54.08 51.61 -31.37
N HIS A 10 52.80 51.82 -31.59
CA HIS A 10 51.80 51.56 -30.56
C HIS A 10 51.76 50.03 -30.39
N VAL A 11 52.11 49.55 -29.20
CA VAL A 11 51.91 48.15 -28.84
C VAL A 11 50.45 48.04 -28.44
N GLU A 12 49.62 47.47 -29.30
CA GLU A 12 48.21 47.18 -28.99
C GLU A 12 48.16 46.08 -27.91
N HIS A 13 47.89 46.48 -26.67
CA HIS A 13 47.57 45.57 -25.56
C HIS A 13 46.04 45.46 -25.31
N GLU A 14 45.19 46.12 -26.10
CA GLU A 14 43.78 46.32 -25.74
C GLU A 14 42.80 45.17 -26.05
N GLN A 15 43.23 44.08 -26.71
CA GLN A 15 42.28 43.03 -27.14
C GLN A 15 42.31 41.73 -26.30
N LEU A 16 43.34 41.50 -25.49
CA LEU A 16 43.45 40.32 -24.63
C LEU A 16 42.83 40.53 -23.23
N ASP A 17 42.21 41.67 -22.95
CA ASP A 17 41.56 41.89 -21.64
C ASP A 17 40.04 41.69 -21.72
N ARG A 18 39.45 41.66 -22.93
CA ARG A 18 37.98 41.68 -23.08
C ARG A 18 37.30 40.36 -22.75
N TRP A 19 37.93 39.23 -23.10
CA TRP A 19 37.47 37.88 -22.72
C TRP A 19 37.61 37.59 -21.22
N LEU A 20 38.55 38.25 -20.53
CA LEU A 20 38.79 38.08 -19.10
C LEU A 20 37.65 38.71 -18.29
N VAL A 21 37.05 39.80 -18.80
CA VAL A 21 35.89 40.46 -18.18
C VAL A 21 34.66 39.55 -18.20
N SER A 22 34.35 38.89 -19.33
CA SER A 22 33.22 37.94 -19.40
C SER A 22 33.46 36.68 -18.57
N TYR A 23 34.70 36.21 -18.48
CA TYR A 23 35.07 35.09 -17.61
C TYR A 23 34.95 35.46 -16.13
N ALA A 24 35.42 36.66 -15.76
CA ALA A 24 35.29 37.16 -14.40
C ALA A 24 33.81 37.32 -14.01
N ASP A 25 32.96 37.84 -14.92
CA ASP A 25 31.52 37.96 -14.71
C ASP A 25 30.87 36.58 -14.47
N TYR A 26 31.18 35.58 -15.31
CA TYR A 26 30.69 34.21 -15.12
C TYR A 26 31.12 33.59 -13.77
N MET A 27 32.37 33.79 -13.37
CA MET A 27 32.88 33.30 -12.09
C MET A 27 32.17 33.97 -10.91
N THR A 28 31.85 35.27 -11.01
CA THR A 28 31.08 35.97 -9.97
C THR A 28 29.61 35.55 -9.94
N LEU A 29 28.98 35.26 -11.09
CA LEU A 29 27.61 34.73 -11.14
C LEU A 29 27.54 33.32 -10.55
N MET A 30 28.50 32.45 -10.86
CA MET A 30 28.61 31.13 -10.23
C MET A 30 28.82 31.25 -8.72
N PHE A 31 29.72 32.12 -8.27
CA PHE A 31 29.96 32.34 -6.84
C PHE A 31 28.70 32.85 -6.13
N ALA A 32 28.00 33.84 -6.68
CA ALA A 32 26.76 34.35 -6.12
C ALA A 32 25.67 33.28 -6.04
N LEU A 33 25.51 32.46 -7.10
CA LEU A 33 24.58 31.33 -7.11
C LEU A 33 24.92 30.32 -6.00
N PHE A 34 26.20 29.94 -5.88
CA PHE A 34 26.66 28.99 -4.87
C PHE A 34 26.46 29.51 -3.44
N VAL A 35 26.68 30.80 -3.18
CA VAL A 35 26.42 31.41 -1.87
C VAL A 35 24.93 31.37 -1.52
N VAL A 36 24.05 31.64 -2.48
CA VAL A 36 22.58 31.55 -2.28
C VAL A 36 22.15 30.12 -1.99
N LEU A 37 22.63 29.15 -2.78
CA LEU A 37 22.35 27.72 -2.56
C LEU A 37 22.90 27.22 -1.23
N TYR A 38 24.11 27.66 -0.85
CA TYR A 38 24.71 27.32 0.44
C TYR A 38 23.92 27.92 1.61
N ALA A 39 23.40 29.15 1.47
CA ALA A 39 22.56 29.78 2.49
C ALA A 39 21.22 29.03 2.67
N MET A 40 20.60 28.55 1.58
CA MET A 40 19.40 27.69 1.68
C MET A 40 19.71 26.34 2.33
N ALA A 41 20.86 25.74 2.03
CA ALA A 41 21.28 24.48 2.65
C ALA A 41 21.66 24.62 4.14
N MET A 42 22.06 25.81 4.58
CA MET A 42 22.42 26.13 5.97
C MET A 42 21.22 26.51 6.86
N ILE A 43 19.99 26.51 6.34
CA ILE A 43 18.79 26.69 7.17
C ILE A 43 18.64 25.48 8.08
N LYS A 44 19.14 25.65 9.31
CA LYS A 44 19.05 24.68 10.40
C LYS A 44 17.59 24.55 10.85
N GLU A 45 17.15 23.31 10.95
CA GLU A 45 15.84 22.82 11.39
C GLU A 45 15.42 23.30 12.80
N GLU A 46 16.36 23.86 13.57
CA GLU A 46 16.14 24.25 14.97
C GLU A 46 15.11 25.39 15.15
N GLN A 47 14.96 26.31 14.19
CA GLN A 47 13.98 27.40 14.32
C GLN A 47 12.52 26.93 14.20
N TYR A 48 12.28 25.81 13.50
CA TYR A 48 10.95 25.21 13.41
C TYR A 48 10.55 24.52 14.71
N SER A 49 11.51 23.94 15.44
CA SER A 49 11.25 23.31 16.74
C SER A 49 10.82 24.33 17.80
N VAL A 50 11.40 25.54 17.80
CA VAL A 50 11.04 26.60 18.75
C VAL A 50 9.63 27.13 18.48
N LEU A 51 9.24 27.28 17.21
CA LEU A 51 7.88 27.65 16.84
C LEU A 51 6.88 26.55 17.21
N ALA A 52 7.18 25.28 16.93
CA ALA A 52 6.35 24.14 17.30
C ALA A 52 6.15 24.07 18.82
N ASN A 53 7.22 24.24 19.60
CA ASN A 53 7.18 24.23 21.06
C ASN A 53 6.46 25.44 21.66
N SER A 54 6.46 26.59 20.98
CA SER A 54 5.70 27.77 21.40
C SER A 54 4.21 27.61 21.11
N LEU A 55 3.85 26.99 19.98
CA LEU A 55 2.46 26.71 19.63
C LEU A 55 1.87 25.66 20.58
N THR A 56 2.57 24.55 20.82
CA THR A 56 2.10 23.50 21.75
C THR A 56 1.95 24.02 23.17
N LYS A 57 2.83 24.91 23.66
CA LYS A 57 2.66 25.55 24.99
C LYS A 57 1.43 26.44 25.13
N ILE A 58 0.89 26.97 24.03
CA ILE A 58 -0.35 27.76 24.03
C ILE A 58 -1.56 26.83 24.06
N PHE A 59 -1.47 25.66 23.39
CA PHE A 59 -2.52 24.65 23.37
C PHE A 59 -2.55 23.74 24.61
N ASP A 60 -1.41 23.55 25.27
CA ASP A 60 -1.23 22.65 26.42
C ASP A 60 -1.31 23.37 27.78
N LYS A 61 -1.86 24.59 27.80
CA LYS A 61 -2.14 25.28 29.07
C LYS A 61 -3.52 24.84 29.56
N PRO A 62 -3.64 23.96 30.58
CA PRO A 62 -4.91 23.70 31.22
C PRO A 62 -5.42 25.00 31.84
N ALA A 63 -6.70 25.28 31.61
CA ALA A 63 -7.41 26.42 32.13
C ALA A 63 -7.44 26.37 33.67
N GLU A 64 -6.47 27.00 34.32
CA GLU A 64 -6.75 27.60 35.63
C GLU A 64 -7.64 28.82 35.40
N ALA A 65 -8.84 28.71 35.95
CA ALA A 65 -9.87 29.72 35.90
C ALA A 65 -9.40 31.02 36.57
N ASP A 66 -9.34 32.11 35.79
CA ASP A 66 -10.07 33.32 36.19
C ASP A 66 -10.42 34.20 34.98
N SER A 67 -11.69 34.59 34.93
CA SER A 67 -12.34 35.63 34.14
C SER A 67 -11.79 36.02 32.74
N GLY A 68 -12.49 35.64 31.67
CA GLY A 68 -12.34 36.34 30.37
C GLY A 68 -12.96 35.67 29.15
N VAL A 69 -14.23 35.99 28.89
CA VAL A 69 -15.02 35.95 27.63
C VAL A 69 -14.56 35.04 26.46
N SER A 70 -15.49 34.15 26.10
CA SER A 70 -15.64 33.29 24.92
C SER A 70 -15.06 33.82 23.58
N GLY A 71 -14.24 32.98 22.95
CA GLY A 71 -13.96 32.98 21.53
C GLY A 71 -14.07 31.55 21.01
N GLN A 72 -15.21 31.23 20.40
CA GLN A 72 -15.54 29.91 19.87
C GLN A 72 -14.69 29.61 18.62
N SER A 73 -13.62 28.83 18.78
CA SER A 73 -12.92 28.24 17.63
C SER A 73 -13.70 27.02 17.17
N VAL A 74 -14.57 27.24 16.19
CA VAL A 74 -15.19 26.21 15.35
C VAL A 74 -14.12 25.70 14.39
N LEU A 75 -13.35 24.68 14.78
CA LEU A 75 -12.84 23.68 13.84
C LEU A 75 -12.75 22.35 14.58
N VAL A 76 -13.60 21.44 14.10
CA VAL A 76 -13.75 20.05 14.51
C VAL A 76 -12.45 19.31 14.29
N GLU A 77 -11.87 18.85 15.38
CA GLU A 77 -10.90 17.77 15.37
C GLU A 77 -11.64 16.50 14.94
N ALA A 78 -11.12 15.81 13.93
CA ALA A 78 -11.56 14.46 13.60
C ALA A 78 -10.98 13.49 14.64
N THR A 79 -11.44 13.59 15.88
CA THR A 79 -11.25 12.55 16.89
C THR A 79 -12.19 11.41 16.55
N VAL A 80 -11.64 10.30 16.05
CA VAL A 80 -12.24 8.99 16.29
C VAL A 80 -11.98 8.66 17.76
N GLN A 81 -12.77 9.25 18.65
CA GLN A 81 -12.95 8.77 20.01
C GLN A 81 -14.43 8.82 20.33
N SER A 82 -15.04 7.64 20.30
CA SER A 82 -16.33 7.37 20.89
C SER A 82 -16.16 7.45 22.41
N GLU A 83 -16.63 8.52 23.03
CA GLU A 83 -16.76 8.61 24.48
C GLU A 83 -18.22 8.88 24.79
N PHE A 84 -19.00 7.79 24.73
CA PHE A 84 -20.29 7.72 25.37
C PHE A 84 -20.05 7.28 26.82
N ASP A 85 -19.63 8.22 27.66
CA ASP A 85 -19.49 7.99 29.10
C ASP A 85 -20.82 8.29 29.81
N LEU A 86 -21.66 7.25 29.91
CA LEU A 86 -22.76 7.18 30.85
C LEU A 86 -22.30 6.43 32.11
N HIS A 87 -22.20 7.18 33.21
CA HIS A 87 -22.21 6.78 34.62
C HIS A 87 -21.89 5.32 34.99
N GLY A 88 -20.75 5.12 35.67
CA GLY A 88 -20.48 3.88 36.39
C GLY A 88 -19.13 3.84 37.10
N SER A 89 -18.98 4.59 38.19
CA SER A 89 -17.85 4.42 39.11
C SER A 89 -17.97 3.09 39.85
N SER A 90 -17.24 2.05 39.43
CA SER A 90 -16.70 0.94 40.25
C SER A 90 -16.38 -0.29 39.39
N LEU A 91 -15.27 -0.28 38.67
CA LEU A 91 -14.55 -1.50 38.33
C LEU A 91 -13.08 -1.19 38.54
N GLU A 92 -12.43 -1.92 39.47
CA GLU A 92 -10.98 -1.91 39.54
C GLU A 92 -10.43 -2.17 38.15
N GLN A 93 -9.37 -1.44 37.82
CA GLN A 93 -8.68 -1.54 36.55
C GLN A 93 -8.07 -2.94 36.47
N ALA A 94 -8.86 -3.90 35.97
CA ALA A 94 -8.39 -5.25 35.71
C ALA A 94 -7.15 -5.09 34.84
N LYS A 95 -6.02 -5.60 35.33
CA LYS A 95 -4.78 -5.74 34.54
C LYS A 95 -5.21 -6.37 33.23
N GLY A 96 -5.24 -5.57 32.16
CA GLY A 96 -5.45 -6.08 30.81
C GLY A 96 -4.43 -7.20 30.55
N PRO A 97 -4.74 -8.16 29.68
CA PRO A 97 -3.82 -9.25 29.38
C PRO A 97 -2.44 -8.65 29.05
N GLU A 98 -1.44 -9.05 29.83
CA GLU A 98 -0.06 -8.67 29.58
C GLU A 98 0.29 -9.17 28.18
N LEU A 99 0.75 -8.27 27.31
CA LEU A 99 1.15 -8.64 25.96
C LEU A 99 2.25 -9.70 26.11
N VAL A 100 1.92 -10.96 25.81
CA VAL A 100 2.87 -12.06 25.76
C VAL A 100 4.02 -11.59 24.87
N ALA A 101 5.28 -11.82 25.28
CA ALA A 101 6.48 -11.37 24.56
C ALA A 101 6.56 -11.84 23.09
N ASP A 102 5.63 -12.70 22.68
CA ASP A 102 5.47 -13.26 21.34
C ASP A 102 4.32 -12.62 20.53
N ALA A 103 3.73 -11.52 21.03
CA ALA A 103 2.91 -10.63 20.22
C ALA A 103 3.82 -9.98 19.17
N ARG A 104 4.05 -10.70 18.06
CA ARG A 104 4.75 -10.22 16.89
C ARG A 104 4.28 -8.80 16.61
N GLN A 105 5.17 -7.85 16.81
CA GLN A 105 4.95 -6.48 16.42
C GLN A 105 4.58 -6.49 14.93
N LEU A 106 3.29 -6.35 14.62
CA LEU A 106 2.75 -6.23 13.26
C LEU A 106 3.33 -5.00 12.52
N SER A 107 4.13 -4.18 13.20
CA SER A 107 4.88 -3.06 12.66
C SER A 107 6.15 -3.45 11.89
N GLU A 108 6.63 -4.69 11.98
CA GLU A 108 7.82 -5.14 11.24
C GLU A 108 7.53 -5.85 9.91
N ILE A 109 6.52 -5.40 9.15
CA ILE A 109 6.48 -5.62 7.69
C ILE A 109 7.51 -4.70 7.00
N ALA A 110 8.72 -4.61 7.58
CA ALA A 110 9.77 -3.67 7.22
C ALA A 110 10.70 -4.23 6.13
N ALA A 111 10.65 -5.52 5.83
CA ALA A 111 11.44 -6.10 4.75
C ALA A 111 10.69 -6.00 3.41
N LYS A 112 10.63 -4.80 2.83
CA LYS A 112 10.27 -4.60 1.41
C LYS A 112 11.35 -5.25 0.53
N LYS A 113 11.32 -6.57 0.39
CA LYS A 113 12.26 -7.33 -0.44
C LYS A 113 11.95 -7.08 -1.92
N LEU A 114 13.01 -6.98 -2.73
CA LEU A 114 12.86 -6.84 -4.17
C LEU A 114 12.24 -8.12 -4.74
N GLY A 115 11.30 -7.95 -5.65
CA GLY A 115 10.69 -9.04 -6.42
C GLY A 115 11.55 -9.41 -7.63
N SER A 116 10.93 -10.10 -8.59
CA SER A 116 11.55 -10.38 -9.88
C SER A 116 11.84 -9.08 -10.65
N PRO A 117 12.91 -9.01 -11.46
CA PRO A 117 13.27 -7.80 -12.20
C PRO A 117 12.17 -7.36 -13.16
N LEU A 118 11.72 -6.10 -13.04
CA LEU A 118 10.65 -5.56 -13.89
C LEU A 118 11.03 -5.59 -15.37
N GLN A 119 12.31 -5.35 -15.70
CA GLN A 119 12.78 -5.31 -17.08
C GLN A 119 12.58 -6.63 -17.84
N SER A 120 12.82 -7.78 -17.20
CA SER A 120 12.61 -9.08 -17.84
C SER A 120 11.13 -9.39 -18.00
N ILE A 121 10.30 -8.92 -17.06
CA ILE A 121 8.85 -9.08 -17.12
C ILE A 121 8.29 -8.23 -18.26
N GLU A 122 8.74 -6.98 -18.39
CA GLU A 122 8.38 -6.08 -19.48
C GLU A 122 8.67 -6.72 -20.83
N GLN A 123 9.87 -7.24 -21.05
CA GLN A 123 10.25 -7.90 -22.31
C GLN A 123 9.33 -9.08 -22.67
N GLN A 124 9.02 -9.94 -21.69
CA GLN A 124 8.11 -11.07 -21.91
C GLN A 124 6.69 -10.60 -22.25
N LEU A 125 6.19 -9.57 -21.55
CA LEU A 125 4.87 -9.01 -21.81
C LEU A 125 4.82 -8.29 -23.16
N THR A 126 5.86 -7.57 -23.57
CA THR A 126 5.95 -6.95 -24.89
C THR A 126 5.85 -8.00 -25.98
N GLN A 127 6.50 -9.15 -25.81
CA GLN A 127 6.42 -10.24 -26.77
C GLN A 127 5.02 -10.89 -26.79
N ALA A 128 4.45 -11.20 -25.63
CA ALA A 128 3.14 -11.84 -25.53
C ALA A 128 1.99 -10.94 -26.01
N LEU A 129 2.09 -9.63 -25.80
CA LEU A 129 1.05 -8.66 -26.12
C LEU A 129 1.33 -7.85 -27.39
N ALA A 130 2.31 -8.26 -28.21
CA ALA A 130 2.78 -7.50 -29.38
C ALA A 130 1.64 -7.03 -30.31
N ASN A 131 0.69 -7.93 -30.64
CA ASN A 131 -0.44 -7.61 -31.51
C ASN A 131 -1.36 -6.53 -30.89
N LEU A 132 -1.61 -6.59 -29.57
CA LEU A 132 -2.48 -5.66 -28.87
C LEU A 132 -1.82 -4.30 -28.68
N LEU A 133 -0.51 -4.28 -28.47
CA LEU A 133 0.30 -3.06 -28.41
C LEU A 133 0.30 -2.35 -29.77
N GLN A 134 0.46 -3.08 -30.87
CA GLN A 134 0.39 -2.52 -32.22
C GLN A 134 -0.99 -1.95 -32.56
N GLN A 135 -2.06 -2.59 -32.07
CA GLN A 135 -3.43 -2.11 -32.24
C GLN A 135 -3.77 -0.91 -31.33
N GLY A 136 -2.91 -0.55 -30.38
CA GLY A 136 -3.13 0.56 -29.44
C GLY A 136 -4.22 0.32 -28.40
N VAL A 137 -4.67 -0.93 -28.24
CA VAL A 137 -5.71 -1.32 -27.27
C VAL A 137 -5.13 -1.77 -25.92
N ALA A 138 -3.81 -1.98 -25.88
CA ALA A 138 -3.02 -2.17 -24.68
C ALA A 138 -1.79 -1.25 -24.70
N LYS A 139 -1.25 -0.91 -23.53
CA LYS A 139 -0.01 -0.14 -23.41
C LYS A 139 0.80 -0.66 -22.23
N LEU A 140 2.12 -0.69 -22.38
CA LEU A 140 3.04 -0.95 -21.27
C LEU A 140 3.81 0.31 -20.92
N GLN A 141 3.97 0.55 -19.63
CA GLN A 141 4.82 1.61 -19.09
C GLN A 141 5.57 1.07 -17.87
N GLN A 142 6.85 1.39 -17.75
CA GLN A 142 7.67 1.08 -16.59
C GLN A 142 8.16 2.37 -15.94
N ASP A 143 7.96 2.47 -14.63
CA ASP A 143 8.57 3.47 -13.76
C ASP A 143 9.52 2.80 -12.73
N GLU A 144 10.09 3.56 -11.81
CA GLU A 144 11.06 3.05 -10.82
C GLU A 144 10.49 1.98 -9.88
N ASN A 145 9.18 2.01 -9.64
CA ASN A 145 8.50 1.19 -8.64
C ASN A 145 7.46 0.24 -9.24
N TRP A 146 6.99 0.50 -10.45
CA TRP A 146 5.87 -0.20 -11.08
C TRP A 146 6.11 -0.48 -12.56
N LEU A 147 5.72 -1.67 -12.97
CA LEU A 147 5.46 -2.00 -14.37
C LEU A 147 3.94 -2.08 -14.56
N THR A 148 3.38 -1.17 -15.35
CA THR A 148 1.94 -1.07 -15.58
C THR A 148 1.55 -1.58 -16.95
N ILE A 149 0.55 -2.46 -16.97
CA ILE A 149 -0.13 -2.94 -18.16
C ILE A 149 -1.49 -2.24 -18.21
N GLU A 150 -1.64 -1.28 -19.12
CA GLU A 150 -2.90 -0.60 -19.35
C GLU A 150 -3.72 -1.36 -20.39
N LEU A 151 -4.95 -1.75 -20.04
CA LEU A 151 -5.86 -2.47 -20.92
C LEU A 151 -7.15 -1.67 -21.10
N ASN A 152 -7.56 -1.44 -22.35
CA ASN A 152 -8.83 -0.78 -22.62
C ASN A 152 -10.00 -1.62 -22.06
N SER A 153 -10.93 -0.97 -21.35
CA SER A 153 -12.08 -1.68 -20.75
C SER A 153 -12.95 -2.39 -21.78
N GLY A 154 -13.02 -1.91 -23.02
CA GLY A 154 -13.80 -2.55 -24.09
C GLY A 154 -13.29 -3.92 -24.52
N LEU A 155 -12.03 -4.25 -24.24
CA LEU A 155 -11.50 -5.62 -24.41
C LEU A 155 -11.96 -6.57 -23.31
N LEU A 156 -12.17 -6.01 -22.11
CA LEU A 156 -12.37 -6.79 -20.89
C LEU A 156 -13.84 -6.95 -20.52
N PHE A 157 -14.66 -5.95 -20.84
CA PHE A 157 -16.05 -5.83 -20.36
C PHE A 157 -16.96 -5.28 -21.45
N ALA A 158 -18.24 -5.63 -21.37
CA ALA A 158 -19.29 -4.90 -22.07
C ALA A 158 -19.48 -3.48 -21.47
N SER A 159 -20.12 -2.60 -22.25
CA SER A 159 -20.46 -1.25 -21.78
C SER A 159 -21.33 -1.29 -20.52
N GLY A 160 -20.98 -0.48 -19.52
CA GLY A 160 -21.71 -0.40 -18.24
C GLY A 160 -21.69 -1.66 -17.37
N SER A 161 -20.88 -2.68 -17.72
CA SER A 161 -20.79 -3.94 -16.98
C SER A 161 -19.41 -4.13 -16.34
N ALA A 162 -19.38 -4.93 -15.27
CA ALA A 162 -18.17 -5.46 -14.64
C ALA A 162 -17.96 -6.96 -14.90
N THR A 163 -18.83 -7.59 -15.69
CA THR A 163 -18.69 -9.00 -16.08
C THR A 163 -17.67 -9.14 -17.19
N THR A 164 -16.64 -9.96 -16.96
CA THR A 164 -15.56 -10.20 -17.93
C THR A 164 -16.06 -10.94 -19.16
N THR A 165 -15.61 -10.54 -20.34
CA THR A 165 -15.92 -11.24 -21.60
C THR A 165 -15.07 -12.51 -21.75
N PRO A 166 -15.48 -13.49 -22.59
CA PRO A 166 -14.63 -14.65 -22.89
C PRO A 166 -13.27 -14.27 -23.49
N SER A 167 -13.23 -13.22 -24.31
CA SER A 167 -11.98 -12.68 -24.86
C SER A 167 -11.06 -12.11 -23.78
N ALA A 168 -11.63 -11.52 -22.72
CA ALA A 168 -10.89 -11.07 -21.55
C ALA A 168 -10.19 -12.24 -20.84
N SER A 169 -10.87 -13.39 -20.71
CA SER A 169 -10.29 -14.58 -20.10
C SER A 169 -9.08 -15.11 -20.86
N VAL A 170 -9.13 -15.14 -22.19
CA VAL A 170 -7.99 -15.55 -23.03
C VAL A 170 -6.82 -14.57 -22.87
N LEU A 171 -7.09 -13.26 -22.91
CA LEU A 171 -6.07 -12.23 -22.72
C LEU A 171 -5.40 -12.32 -21.35
N LEU A 172 -6.20 -12.40 -20.28
CA LEU A 172 -5.68 -12.48 -18.92
C LEU A 172 -4.96 -13.79 -18.65
N ALA A 173 -5.28 -14.88 -19.36
CA ALA A 173 -4.51 -16.12 -19.32
C ALA A 173 -3.11 -15.99 -19.94
N GLU A 174 -2.95 -15.21 -21.02
CA GLU A 174 -1.61 -14.93 -21.57
C GLU A 174 -0.78 -14.09 -20.59
N ILE A 175 -1.40 -13.09 -19.95
CA ILE A 175 -0.74 -12.27 -18.92
C ILE A 175 -0.38 -13.13 -17.71
N SER A 176 -1.30 -13.99 -17.25
CA SER A 176 -1.10 -14.81 -16.04
C SER A 176 0.08 -15.77 -16.16
N ARG A 177 0.36 -16.32 -17.34
CA ARG A 177 1.55 -17.17 -17.58
C ARG A 177 2.86 -16.48 -17.22
N ILE A 178 2.93 -15.16 -17.38
CA ILE A 178 4.13 -14.36 -17.08
C ILE A 178 4.13 -13.91 -15.61
N ILE A 179 2.97 -13.52 -15.07
CA ILE A 179 2.88 -12.92 -13.72
C ILE A 179 2.63 -13.92 -12.58
N ALA A 180 2.16 -15.14 -12.88
CA ALA A 180 2.01 -16.21 -11.89
C ALA A 180 3.35 -16.63 -11.27
N PRO A 181 4.44 -16.90 -12.03
CA PRO A 181 5.69 -17.41 -11.47
C PRO A 181 6.55 -16.37 -10.73
N ILE A 182 6.30 -15.07 -10.91
CA ILE A 182 7.07 -14.01 -10.23
C ILE A 182 6.58 -13.83 -8.78
N SER A 183 7.37 -13.22 -7.90
CA SER A 183 6.97 -12.96 -6.51
C SER A 183 6.30 -11.60 -6.30
N ASN A 184 6.32 -10.72 -7.30
CA ASN A 184 5.95 -9.30 -7.17
C ASN A 184 4.50 -9.08 -6.70
N PHE A 185 4.29 -8.04 -5.88
CA PHE A 185 2.94 -7.55 -5.58
C PHE A 185 2.26 -7.00 -6.83
N ILE A 186 0.95 -7.22 -6.95
CA ILE A 186 0.16 -6.79 -8.09
C ILE A 186 -1.02 -5.97 -7.56
N ARG A 187 -1.27 -4.85 -8.22
CA ARG A 187 -2.44 -3.99 -7.98
C ARG A 187 -3.27 -3.91 -9.25
N VAL A 188 -4.55 -4.24 -9.14
CA VAL A 188 -5.51 -4.11 -10.24
C VAL A 188 -6.28 -2.81 -10.03
N ARG A 189 -6.06 -1.83 -10.90
CA ARG A 189 -6.59 -0.48 -10.79
C ARG A 189 -7.71 -0.25 -11.81
N GLY A 190 -8.90 0.09 -11.34
CA GLY A 190 -10.05 0.40 -12.19
C GLY A 190 -10.21 1.90 -12.44
N TYR A 191 -10.45 2.28 -13.69
CA TYR A 191 -10.73 3.65 -14.11
C TYR A 191 -11.98 3.72 -15.00
N THR A 192 -12.65 4.87 -15.00
CA THR A 192 -13.78 5.18 -15.88
C THR A 192 -13.57 6.54 -16.54
N ASP A 193 -14.39 6.83 -17.55
CA ASP A 193 -14.57 8.21 -17.98
C ASP A 193 -15.54 8.94 -17.05
N ASN A 194 -15.86 10.19 -17.39
CA ASN A 194 -16.78 11.04 -16.63
C ASN A 194 -18.26 10.89 -17.02
N GLN A 195 -18.62 9.95 -17.90
CA GLN A 195 -20.03 9.77 -18.25
C GLN A 195 -20.74 9.13 -17.06
N PRO A 196 -21.80 9.76 -16.52
CA PRO A 196 -22.43 9.26 -15.32
C PRO A 196 -23.04 7.88 -15.58
N ILE A 197 -22.67 6.91 -14.76
CA ILE A 197 -23.36 5.62 -14.70
C ILE A 197 -24.31 5.62 -13.51
N ASN A 198 -25.54 5.20 -13.78
CA ASN A 198 -26.55 4.92 -12.77
C ASN A 198 -27.46 3.84 -13.32
N ASN A 199 -27.28 2.60 -12.87
CA ASN A 199 -28.10 1.47 -13.26
C ASN A 199 -28.37 0.58 -12.03
N GLU A 200 -29.13 -0.51 -12.22
CA GLU A 200 -29.52 -1.41 -11.13
C GLU A 200 -28.33 -2.05 -10.39
N LEU A 201 -27.15 -2.11 -11.02
CA LEU A 201 -25.96 -2.75 -10.46
C LEU A 201 -24.96 -1.75 -9.85
N PHE A 202 -24.88 -0.54 -10.38
CA PHE A 202 -23.87 0.45 -10.01
C PHE A 202 -24.52 1.83 -9.85
N ALA A 203 -24.40 2.38 -8.65
CA ALA A 203 -24.87 3.72 -8.32
C ALA A 203 -23.89 4.81 -8.80
N SER A 204 -22.62 4.45 -9.02
CA SER A 204 -21.60 5.41 -9.47
C SER A 204 -20.47 4.79 -10.29
N ASN A 205 -19.73 5.66 -10.97
CA ASN A 205 -18.52 5.30 -11.71
C ASN A 205 -17.42 4.75 -10.81
N TRP A 206 -17.38 5.19 -9.55
CA TRP A 206 -16.44 4.68 -8.56
C TRP A 206 -16.71 3.19 -8.29
N GLU A 207 -17.97 2.84 -8.01
CA GLU A 207 -18.39 1.44 -7.80
C GLU A 207 -18.10 0.58 -9.04
N LEU A 208 -18.47 1.04 -10.24
CA LEU A 208 -18.17 0.31 -11.49
C LEU A 208 -16.66 0.03 -11.62
N SER A 209 -15.81 1.01 -11.29
CA SER A 209 -14.37 0.86 -11.39
C SER A 209 -13.82 -0.19 -10.43
N VAL A 210 -14.30 -0.20 -9.17
CA VAL A 210 -13.93 -1.18 -8.14
C VAL A 210 -14.42 -2.56 -8.56
N SER A 211 -15.68 -2.70 -9.00
CA SER A 211 -16.24 -3.98 -9.43
C SER A 211 -15.48 -4.55 -10.62
N ARG A 212 -15.08 -3.74 -11.60
CA ARG A 212 -14.23 -4.19 -12.72
C ARG A 212 -12.86 -4.67 -12.27
N ALA A 213 -12.22 -3.95 -11.36
CA ALA A 213 -10.94 -4.36 -10.79
C ALA A 213 -11.07 -5.70 -10.04
N THR A 214 -12.15 -5.87 -9.27
CA THR A 214 -12.46 -7.12 -8.57
C THR A 214 -12.66 -8.28 -9.53
N SER A 215 -13.40 -8.10 -10.63
CA SER A 215 -13.61 -9.16 -11.62
C SER A 215 -12.31 -9.61 -12.28
N VAL A 216 -11.41 -8.66 -12.62
CA VAL A 216 -10.08 -8.99 -13.14
C VAL A 216 -9.24 -9.71 -12.09
N LEU A 217 -9.23 -9.26 -10.84
CA LEU A 217 -8.51 -9.93 -9.75
C LEU A 217 -8.99 -11.37 -9.57
N ARG A 218 -10.30 -11.60 -9.51
CA ARG A 218 -10.91 -12.93 -9.39
C ARG A 218 -10.49 -13.86 -10.52
N LEU A 219 -10.44 -13.34 -11.74
CA LEU A 219 -10.00 -14.10 -12.90
C LEU A 219 -8.50 -14.42 -12.83
N LEU A 220 -7.66 -13.50 -12.35
CA LEU A 220 -6.24 -13.78 -12.12
C LEU A 220 -6.02 -14.83 -11.01
N GLU A 221 -6.81 -14.80 -9.95
CA GLU A 221 -6.85 -15.82 -8.90
C GLU A 221 -7.18 -17.20 -9.50
N GLN A 222 -8.21 -17.30 -10.34
CA GLN A 222 -8.57 -18.53 -11.05
C GLN A 222 -7.46 -19.03 -11.99
N LEU A 223 -6.61 -18.12 -12.47
CA LEU A 223 -5.47 -18.40 -13.34
C LEU A 223 -4.17 -18.65 -12.56
N ASN A 224 -4.27 -19.04 -11.28
CA ASN A 224 -3.16 -19.42 -10.39
C ASN A 224 -2.22 -18.28 -9.97
N VAL A 225 -2.66 -17.02 -10.04
CA VAL A 225 -1.90 -15.93 -9.40
C VAL A 225 -2.21 -15.93 -7.90
N ALA A 226 -1.19 -16.02 -7.06
CA ALA A 226 -1.38 -16.15 -5.62
C ALA A 226 -2.17 -14.95 -5.04
N PRO A 227 -3.33 -15.17 -4.38
CA PRO A 227 -4.19 -14.08 -3.92
C PRO A 227 -3.52 -13.11 -2.95
N ALA A 228 -2.60 -13.59 -2.11
CA ALA A 228 -1.85 -12.77 -1.15
C ALA A 228 -0.98 -11.68 -1.82
N ARG A 229 -0.69 -11.81 -3.12
CA ARG A 229 0.03 -10.81 -3.91
C ARG A 229 -0.87 -9.74 -4.49
N LEU A 230 -2.16 -10.02 -4.62
CA LEU A 230 -3.12 -9.21 -5.35
C LEU A 230 -3.80 -8.21 -4.42
N ALA A 231 -4.04 -7.00 -4.91
CA ALA A 231 -5.03 -6.10 -4.33
C ALA A 231 -5.71 -5.28 -5.44
N ILE A 232 -6.84 -4.67 -5.11
CA ILE A 232 -7.59 -3.79 -6.01
C ILE A 232 -7.47 -2.33 -5.57
N GLU A 233 -7.58 -1.44 -6.54
CA GLU A 233 -7.73 0.01 -6.33
C GLU A 233 -8.82 0.52 -7.27
N GLY A 234 -9.73 1.36 -6.78
CA GLY A 234 -10.79 1.98 -7.59
C GLY A 234 -10.62 3.49 -7.63
N TYR A 235 -10.33 4.02 -8.82
CA TYR A 235 -10.13 5.45 -9.02
C TYR A 235 -11.36 6.14 -9.62
N GLY A 236 -12.29 5.37 -10.21
CA GLY A 236 -13.45 5.91 -10.92
C GLY A 236 -13.03 6.91 -12.00
N GLN A 237 -13.72 8.04 -12.03
CA GLN A 237 -13.51 9.13 -13.00
C GLN A 237 -12.50 10.19 -12.53
N TYR A 238 -11.97 10.07 -11.31
CA TYR A 238 -11.24 11.15 -10.63
C TYR A 238 -9.75 11.23 -11.00
N TYR A 239 -9.23 10.25 -11.73
CA TYR A 239 -7.85 10.20 -12.21
C TYR A 239 -7.82 9.96 -13.72
N PRO A 240 -8.22 10.94 -14.55
CA PRO A 240 -8.22 10.80 -16.00
C PRO A 240 -6.80 10.88 -16.57
N PHE A 241 -6.51 10.03 -17.56
CA PHE A 241 -5.25 10.03 -18.32
C PHE A 241 -5.30 11.00 -19.52
N ALA A 242 -6.51 11.30 -20.00
CA ALA A 242 -6.77 12.21 -21.10
C ALA A 242 -8.00 13.09 -20.79
N ALA A 243 -8.16 14.18 -21.53
CA ALA A 243 -9.33 15.05 -21.38
C ALA A 243 -10.63 14.30 -21.72
N ASN A 244 -11.66 14.48 -20.89
CA ASN A 244 -12.97 13.82 -21.07
C ASN A 244 -13.91 14.54 -22.06
N ASP A 245 -13.45 15.62 -22.68
CA ASP A 245 -14.19 16.41 -23.67
C ASP A 245 -14.42 15.62 -24.97
N THR A 246 -13.43 14.86 -25.41
CA THR A 246 -13.47 14.08 -26.65
C THR A 246 -13.88 12.63 -26.43
N VAL A 247 -14.54 12.03 -27.42
CA VAL A 247 -14.86 10.58 -27.42
C VAL A 247 -13.60 9.73 -27.27
N ARG A 248 -12.51 10.16 -27.94
CA ARG A 248 -11.21 9.50 -27.87
C ARG A 248 -10.62 9.57 -26.46
N GLY A 249 -10.57 10.76 -25.84
CA GLY A 249 -10.03 10.89 -24.49
C GLY A 249 -10.84 10.12 -23.44
N ARG A 250 -12.18 10.09 -23.57
CA ARG A 250 -13.02 9.20 -22.75
C ARG A 250 -12.69 7.72 -22.96
N ALA A 251 -12.49 7.28 -24.21
CA ALA A 251 -12.10 5.91 -24.50
C ALA A 251 -10.73 5.55 -23.92
N GLU A 252 -9.80 6.50 -23.88
CA GLU A 252 -8.51 6.34 -23.21
C GLU A 252 -8.67 6.27 -21.69
N ASN A 253 -9.62 6.97 -21.08
CA ASN A 253 -9.85 6.91 -19.62
C ASN A 253 -10.54 5.62 -19.14
N ARG A 254 -11.33 4.97 -20.00
CA ARG A 254 -11.95 3.66 -19.71
C ARG A 254 -10.93 2.53 -19.81
N LYS A 255 -10.17 2.30 -18.74
CA LYS A 255 -9.15 1.25 -18.68
C LYS A 255 -9.12 0.52 -17.34
N VAL A 256 -8.56 -0.68 -17.37
CA VAL A 256 -8.07 -1.38 -16.18
C VAL A 256 -6.56 -1.48 -16.29
N VAL A 257 -5.85 -1.13 -15.23
CA VAL A 257 -4.39 -1.18 -15.18
C VAL A 257 -3.96 -2.27 -14.22
N ILE A 258 -3.13 -3.19 -14.70
CA ILE A 258 -2.47 -4.19 -13.87
C ILE A 258 -1.07 -3.65 -13.56
N ALA A 259 -0.85 -3.22 -12.33
CA ALA A 259 0.41 -2.63 -11.88
C ALA A 259 1.21 -3.66 -11.07
N ILE A 260 2.40 -3.99 -11.54
CA ILE A 260 3.33 -4.95 -10.93
C ILE A 260 4.40 -4.17 -10.17
N SER A 261 4.48 -4.35 -8.87
CA SER A 261 5.42 -3.66 -7.99
C SER A 261 6.84 -4.17 -8.17
N ARG A 262 7.85 -3.32 -7.91
CA ARG A 262 9.24 -3.76 -7.77
C ARG A 262 9.46 -4.69 -6.57
N TYR A 263 8.55 -4.70 -5.61
CA TYR A 263 8.66 -5.48 -4.38
C TYR A 263 7.92 -6.82 -4.48
N GLY A 264 8.51 -7.85 -3.88
CA GLY A 264 8.00 -9.21 -3.85
C GLY A 264 7.21 -9.51 -2.58
N TYR A 265 6.17 -10.31 -2.73
CA TYR A 265 5.59 -11.12 -1.66
C TYR A 265 6.50 -12.32 -1.42
N GLN A 266 7.05 -12.42 -0.23
CA GLN A 266 7.59 -13.66 0.27
C GLN A 266 6.55 -14.19 1.23
N GLN A 267 6.01 -15.36 0.93
CA GLN A 267 5.30 -16.10 1.96
C GLN A 267 6.33 -16.30 3.06
N GLU A 268 6.16 -15.63 4.20
CA GLU A 268 6.78 -16.12 5.42
C GLU A 268 6.40 -17.59 5.42
N ALA A 269 7.41 -18.46 5.29
CA ALA A 269 7.19 -19.86 5.52
C ALA A 269 6.50 -19.87 6.87
N SER A 270 5.19 -20.21 6.89
CA SER A 270 4.49 -20.47 8.13
C SER A 270 5.49 -21.28 8.89
N ALA A 271 5.99 -20.73 10.00
CA ALA A 271 6.92 -21.46 10.84
C ALA A 271 6.27 -22.83 10.93
N THR A 272 6.94 -23.85 10.42
CA THR A 272 6.83 -25.16 11.00
C THR A 272 7.28 -24.90 12.43
N ALA A 273 6.35 -24.38 13.23
CA ALA A 273 6.33 -24.59 14.65
C ALA A 273 6.12 -26.10 14.72
N GLU A 274 7.22 -26.83 14.57
CA GLU A 274 7.43 -27.89 15.54
C GLU A 274 7.17 -27.21 16.87
N PRO A 275 6.09 -27.59 17.59
CA PRO A 275 5.80 -26.98 18.86
C PRO A 275 7.09 -27.06 19.68
N SER A 276 7.57 -25.92 20.17
CA SER A 276 8.71 -25.92 21.06
C SER A 276 8.38 -26.86 22.21
N ALA A 277 9.34 -27.62 22.73
CA ALA A 277 9.10 -28.47 23.89
C ALA A 277 8.46 -27.67 25.06
N ALA A 278 8.72 -26.37 25.13
CA ALA A 278 8.09 -25.45 26.07
C ALA A 278 6.58 -25.24 25.82
N ASP A 279 6.13 -25.23 24.57
CA ASP A 279 4.71 -25.08 24.21
C ASP A 279 3.93 -26.37 24.54
N ILE A 280 4.58 -27.52 24.42
CA ILE A 280 4.04 -28.84 24.82
C ILE A 280 3.92 -28.92 26.34
N GLU A 281 4.97 -28.55 27.09
CA GLU A 281 4.93 -28.54 28.56
C GLU A 281 3.87 -27.56 29.10
N GLN A 282 3.70 -26.40 28.45
CA GLN A 282 2.68 -25.43 28.84
C GLN A 282 1.26 -25.91 28.52
N THR A 283 1.04 -26.63 27.41
CA THR A 283 -0.27 -27.22 27.10
C THR A 283 -0.61 -28.38 28.02
N GLU A 284 0.36 -29.22 28.41
CA GLU A 284 0.18 -30.29 29.38
C GLU A 284 -0.12 -29.73 30.79
N ALA A 285 0.59 -28.68 31.22
CA ALA A 285 0.33 -28.02 32.49
C ALA A 285 -1.06 -27.36 32.54
N LEU A 286 -1.50 -26.75 31.43
CA LEU A 286 -2.82 -26.13 31.32
C LEU A 286 -3.93 -27.20 31.31
N GLN A 287 -3.72 -28.35 30.65
CA GLN A 287 -4.63 -29.50 30.71
C GLN A 287 -4.77 -30.04 32.14
N GLN A 288 -3.66 -30.22 32.87
CA GLN A 288 -3.70 -30.68 34.26
C GLN A 288 -4.41 -29.69 35.18
N GLN A 289 -4.23 -28.38 34.98
CA GLN A 289 -4.97 -27.35 35.72
C GLN A 289 -6.47 -27.37 35.40
N LEU A 290 -6.86 -27.55 34.14
CA LEU A 290 -8.26 -27.64 33.72
C LEU A 290 -8.95 -28.91 34.25
N GLU A 291 -8.24 -30.04 34.31
CA GLU A 291 -8.73 -31.26 34.94
C GLU A 291 -8.94 -31.09 36.45
N GLN A 292 -8.02 -30.41 37.14
CA GLN A 292 -8.16 -30.10 38.57
C GLN A 292 -9.34 -29.16 38.86
N VAL A 293 -9.58 -28.16 37.99
CA VAL A 293 -10.72 -27.24 38.11
C VAL A 293 -12.04 -27.96 37.80
N SER A 294 -12.07 -28.87 36.82
CA SER A 294 -13.28 -29.66 36.51
C SER A 294 -13.67 -30.62 37.64
N GLN A 295 -12.71 -31.10 38.44
CA GLN A 295 -12.96 -31.94 39.61
C GLN A 295 -13.53 -31.17 40.82
N GLN A 296 -13.37 -29.84 40.88
CA GLN A 296 -13.82 -29.04 42.03
C GLN A 296 -15.29 -28.60 41.95
N ASP A 297 -15.84 -28.39 40.74
CA ASP A 297 -17.21 -27.88 40.59
C ASP A 297 -18.22 -28.88 39.98
N GLY A 298 -17.79 -30.00 39.40
CA GLY A 298 -18.69 -31.08 38.93
C GLY A 298 -19.67 -30.73 37.80
N THR A 299 -19.88 -29.45 37.48
CA THR A 299 -20.87 -28.98 36.51
C THR A 299 -20.32 -28.72 35.11
N ILE A 300 -19.01 -28.58 34.92
CA ILE A 300 -18.42 -28.18 33.62
C ILE A 300 -17.28 -29.13 33.24
N ARG A 301 -17.42 -29.79 32.08
CA ARG A 301 -16.38 -30.66 31.50
C ARG A 301 -15.92 -30.11 30.15
N VAL A 302 -14.61 -30.14 29.93
CA VAL A 302 -13.93 -29.63 28.73
C VAL A 302 -13.34 -30.83 27.97
N ILE A 303 -13.74 -31.02 26.71
CA ILE A 303 -13.34 -32.15 25.87
C ILE A 303 -12.54 -31.63 24.67
N ALA A 304 -11.31 -32.12 24.49
CA ALA A 304 -10.50 -31.82 23.32
C ALA A 304 -10.93 -32.71 22.14
N LEU A 305 -11.21 -32.10 20.98
CA LEU A 305 -11.60 -32.78 19.75
C LEU A 305 -10.36 -33.15 18.92
N PRO A 306 -10.40 -34.22 18.08
CA PRO A 306 -9.27 -34.68 17.27
C PRO A 306 -8.68 -33.67 16.27
N GLY A 307 -9.36 -32.53 16.05
CA GLY A 307 -8.91 -31.44 15.17
C GLY A 307 -8.40 -30.19 15.91
N GLY A 308 -8.09 -30.29 17.21
CA GLY A 308 -7.58 -29.16 18.00
C GLY A 308 -8.64 -28.18 18.50
N GLY A 309 -9.93 -28.50 18.30
CA GLY A 309 -11.05 -27.73 18.88
C GLY A 309 -11.36 -28.17 20.31
N ILE A 310 -11.90 -27.26 21.12
CA ILE A 310 -12.31 -27.54 22.51
C ILE A 310 -13.83 -27.45 22.62
N ARG A 311 -14.48 -28.47 23.18
CA ARG A 311 -15.92 -28.49 23.48
C ARG A 311 -16.15 -28.42 24.99
N ILE A 312 -16.88 -27.41 25.45
CA ILE A 312 -17.27 -27.23 26.84
C ILE A 312 -18.74 -27.68 26.99
N THR A 313 -19.01 -28.64 27.87
CA THR A 313 -20.36 -29.17 28.10
C THR A 313 -20.67 -29.35 29.59
N THR A 314 -21.93 -29.12 29.94
CA THR A 314 -22.50 -29.34 31.29
C THR A 314 -23.43 -30.56 31.33
N ARG A 315 -23.57 -31.29 30.22
CA ARG A 315 -24.51 -32.41 30.05
C ARG A 315 -23.82 -33.75 30.30
N GLU A 316 -24.46 -34.65 31.07
CA GLU A 316 -23.93 -35.95 31.53
C GLU A 316 -23.77 -37.01 30.41
N ASP A 317 -24.40 -36.82 29.24
CA ASP A 317 -24.38 -37.83 28.19
C ASP A 317 -23.09 -37.78 27.36
N ASN A 318 -22.20 -38.75 27.59
CA ASN A 318 -21.10 -39.07 26.69
C ASN A 318 -21.46 -40.32 25.85
N PRO A 319 -21.85 -40.19 24.57
CA PRO A 319 -22.07 -41.34 23.70
C PRO A 319 -20.77 -41.93 23.10
N ASP A 320 -19.61 -41.31 23.30
CA ASP A 320 -18.37 -41.69 22.59
C ASP A 320 -17.35 -42.45 23.47
N ALA A 321 -17.77 -43.03 24.60
CA ALA A 321 -16.91 -43.87 25.44
C ALA A 321 -16.90 -45.37 25.08
N GLU A 322 -17.67 -45.83 24.11
CA GLU A 322 -17.64 -47.24 23.69
C GLU A 322 -17.27 -47.38 22.22
N THR A 323 -15.98 -47.47 21.95
CA THR A 323 -15.49 -48.35 20.90
C THR A 323 -14.19 -48.98 21.37
N SER A 324 -14.28 -50.18 21.93
CA SER A 324 -13.35 -51.31 21.70
C SER A 324 -13.58 -52.44 22.73
N GLN A 325 -14.11 -53.58 22.27
CA GLN A 325 -13.72 -54.98 22.57
C GLN A 325 -14.89 -55.95 22.79
N GLN A 326 -15.11 -56.81 21.78
CA GLN A 326 -15.48 -58.26 21.82
C GLN A 326 -15.89 -58.62 20.38
N GLN A 327 -15.06 -59.24 19.53
CA GLN A 327 -14.63 -60.66 19.51
C GLN A 327 -15.72 -61.66 19.92
N ASP A 328 -15.92 -62.64 19.02
CA ASP A 328 -16.76 -63.86 19.07
C ASP A 328 -18.27 -63.77 18.81
N ARG A 329 -18.67 -63.85 17.53
CA ARG A 329 -19.19 -65.08 16.88
C ARG A 329 -19.59 -64.85 15.43
#